data_AF-A0A8T5MXJ8-F1
#
_entry.id   AF-A0A8T5MXJ8-F1
#
_cell.length_a   1.000
_cell.length_b   1.000
_cell.length_c   1.000
_cell.angle_alpha   90.00
_cell.angle_beta   90.00
_cell.angle_gamma   90.00
#
_symmetry.space_group_name_H-M   'P 1'
#
loop_
_entity.id
_entity.type
_entity.pdbx_description
1 polymer ?
#
loop_
_entity_poly.entity_id
_entity_poly.type
_entity_poly.pdbx_seq_one_letter_code
_entity_poly.pdbx_strand_id
1 'polypeptide(L)'
;MILKDVERRILFRIIRHGRICESGRHISLEDLLKGVRSHQIGEYKDAVEDLCQKGYLGKMKKQDRIDYCIYKDMMEEVIPILQEDEKYARFFAVKIL
;
A
#
# COMPACT_ATOMS: atom_id res chain seq x y z
N MET A 1 15.44 7.67 -0.86
CA MET A 1 14.94 6.33 -0.51
C MET A 1 14.37 5.69 -1.76
N ILE A 2 14.68 4.43 -2.06
CA ILE A 2 14.23 3.78 -3.32
C ILE A 2 13.18 2.71 -2.97
N LEU A 3 11.94 2.91 -3.43
CA LEU A 3 10.87 1.92 -3.36
C LEU A 3 10.96 0.96 -4.55
N LYS A 4 10.85 -0.35 -4.30
CA LYS A 4 10.78 -1.39 -5.33
C LYS A 4 9.45 -1.29 -6.09
N ASP A 5 9.36 -1.84 -7.31
CA ASP A 5 8.12 -1.79 -8.11
C ASP A 5 6.93 -2.44 -7.36
N VAL A 6 7.17 -3.57 -6.69
CA VAL A 6 6.14 -4.28 -5.91
C VAL A 6 5.69 -3.47 -4.70
N GLU A 7 6.61 -2.81 -4.00
CA GLU A 7 6.29 -1.93 -2.88
C GLU A 7 5.42 -0.75 -3.35
N ARG A 8 5.77 -0.13 -4.48
CA ARG A 8 4.95 0.93 -5.10
C ARG A 8 3.55 0.43 -5.46
N ARG A 9 3.41 -0.79 -5.98
CA ARG A 9 2.10 -1.41 -6.28
C ARG A 9 1.27 -1.62 -5.03
N ILE A 10 1.87 -2.10 -3.95
CA ILE A 10 1.19 -2.29 -2.65
C ILE A 10 0.70 -0.94 -2.11
N LEU A 11 1.58 0.05 -2.06
CA LEU A 11 1.25 1.39 -1.57
C LEU A 11 0.14 2.03 -2.41
N PHE A 12 0.24 1.96 -3.74
CA PHE A 12 -0.79 2.43 -4.64
C PHE A 12 -2.15 1.77 -4.36
N ARG A 13 -2.20 0.44 -4.17
CA ARG A 13 -3.46 -0.26 -3.85
C ARG A 13 -4.06 0.24 -2.53
N ILE A 14 -3.27 0.35 -1.48
CA ILE A 14 -3.72 0.81 -0.15
C ILE A 14 -4.28 2.23 -0.24
N ILE A 15 -3.56 3.14 -0.92
CA ILE A 15 -3.97 4.54 -1.14
C ILE A 15 -5.24 4.63 -1.99
N ARG A 16 -5.30 3.90 -3.11
CA ARG A 16 -6.48 3.85 -3.98
C ARG A 16 -7.74 3.39 -3.24
N HIS A 17 -7.59 2.51 -2.25
CA HIS A 17 -8.69 2.05 -1.41
C HIS A 17 -8.94 2.93 -0.17
N GLY A 18 -8.21 4.04 0.00
CA GLY A 18 -8.36 4.98 1.11
C GLY A 18 -8.10 4.34 2.48
N ARG A 19 -7.18 3.38 2.56
CA ARG A 19 -6.89 2.58 3.77
C ARG A 19 -5.85 3.30 4.64
N ILE A 20 -6.29 4.40 5.24
CA ILE A 20 -5.47 5.29 6.08
C ILE A 20 -5.66 4.90 7.55
N CYS A 21 -4.58 4.69 8.29
CA CYS A 21 -4.62 4.17 9.66
C CYS A 21 -5.45 5.04 10.61
N GLU A 22 -5.28 6.36 10.53
CA GLU A 22 -5.99 7.37 11.34
C GLU A 22 -7.51 7.34 11.11
N SER A 23 -7.95 6.86 9.94
CA SER A 23 -9.38 6.70 9.63
C SER A 23 -9.97 5.38 10.16
N GLY A 24 -9.17 4.52 10.81
CA GLY A 24 -9.58 3.18 11.26
C GLY A 24 -9.86 2.20 10.11
N ARG A 25 -9.59 2.60 8.87
CA ARG A 25 -9.84 1.78 7.66
C ARG A 25 -8.61 0.99 7.30
N HIS A 26 -8.77 -0.33 7.25
CA HIS A 26 -7.70 -1.28 7.00
C HIS A 26 -8.12 -2.26 5.87
N ILE A 27 -7.15 -2.95 5.28
CA ILE A 27 -7.36 -3.96 4.24
C ILE A 27 -6.66 -5.26 4.62
N SER A 28 -7.33 -6.39 4.42
CA SER A 28 -6.74 -7.71 4.68
C SER A 28 -5.60 -7.99 3.69
N LEU A 29 -4.66 -8.86 4.07
CA LEU A 29 -3.62 -9.32 3.14
C LEU A 29 -4.24 -9.97 1.89
N GLU A 30 -5.30 -10.76 2.06
CA GLU A 30 -5.98 -11.44 0.95
C GLU A 30 -6.53 -10.44 -0.07
N ASP A 31 -7.26 -9.42 0.41
CA ASP A 31 -7.79 -8.36 -0.46
C ASP A 31 -6.69 -7.54 -1.11
N LEU A 32 -5.62 -7.25 -0.36
CA LEU A 32 -4.47 -6.51 -0.86
C LEU A 32 -3.76 -7.25 -2.00
N LEU A 33 -3.71 -8.59 -1.92
CA LEU A 33 -3.08 -9.47 -2.91
C LEU A 33 -4.05 -9.96 -3.99
N LYS A 34 -5.31 -9.54 -3.96
CA LYS A 34 -6.29 -9.93 -4.97
C LYS A 34 -5.81 -9.60 -6.39
N GLY A 35 -5.89 -10.59 -7.29
CA GLY A 35 -5.44 -10.47 -8.67
C GLY A 35 -3.91 -10.54 -8.88
N VAL A 36 -3.13 -10.77 -7.82
CA VAL A 36 -1.69 -11.11 -7.96
C VAL A 36 -1.58 -12.56 -8.45
N ARG A 37 -0.68 -12.81 -9.42
CA ARG A 37 -0.45 -14.17 -9.94
C ARG A 37 0.16 -15.04 -8.85
N SER A 38 -0.23 -16.31 -8.78
CA SER A 38 0.17 -17.25 -7.73
C SER A 38 1.69 -17.30 -7.48
N HIS A 39 2.49 -17.31 -8.54
CA HIS A 39 3.96 -17.34 -8.45
C HIS A 39 4.59 -16.04 -7.90
N GLN A 40 3.85 -14.93 -7.85
CA GLN A 40 4.32 -13.65 -7.32
C GLN A 40 3.83 -13.38 -5.88
N ILE A 41 2.94 -14.22 -5.34
CA ILE A 41 2.34 -13.99 -4.03
C ILE A 41 3.40 -13.89 -2.93
N GLY A 42 4.45 -14.71 -2.99
CA GLY A 42 5.57 -14.66 -2.04
C GLY A 42 6.25 -13.28 -2.02
N GLU A 43 6.68 -12.81 -3.20
CA GLU A 43 7.31 -11.50 -3.38
C GLU A 43 6.44 -10.35 -2.84
N TYR A 44 5.13 -10.40 -3.08
CA TYR A 44 4.22 -9.36 -2.57
C TYR A 44 4.04 -9.42 -1.06
N LYS A 45 4.01 -10.62 -0.46
CA LYS A 45 3.98 -10.76 1.00
C LYS A 45 5.24 -10.16 1.63
N ASP A 46 6.40 -10.49 1.07
CA ASP A 46 7.68 -9.96 1.53
C ASP A 46 7.72 -8.43 1.40
N ALA A 47 7.19 -7.88 0.30
CA ALA A 47 7.09 -6.42 0.12
C ALA A 47 6.16 -5.74 1.14
N VAL A 48 5.05 -6.38 1.54
CA VAL A 48 4.18 -5.85 2.60
C VAL A 48 4.92 -5.82 3.94
N GLU A 49 5.66 -6.88 4.25
CA GLU A 49 6.48 -6.98 5.46
C GLU A 49 7.61 -5.94 5.48
N ASP A 50 8.35 -5.79 4.37
CA ASP A 50 9.38 -4.77 4.18
C ASP A 50 8.82 -3.35 4.44
N LEU A 51 7.64 -3.05 3.89
CA LEU A 51 6.98 -1.75 4.09
C LEU A 51 6.55 -1.51 5.54
N CYS A 52 6.14 -2.56 6.26
CA CYS A 52 5.85 -2.45 7.68
C CYS A 52 7.12 -2.18 8.50
N GLN A 53 8.21 -2.88 8.20
CA GLN A 53 9.51 -2.67 8.87
C GLN A 53 10.06 -1.26 8.61
N LYS A 54 9.86 -0.73 7.41
CA LYS A 54 10.23 0.64 7.04
C LYS A 54 9.31 1.71 7.65
N GLY A 55 8.25 1.33 8.34
CA GLY A 55 7.32 2.26 8.98
C GLY A 55 6.28 2.88 8.06
N TYR A 56 6.12 2.39 6.82
CA TYR A 56 5.08 2.90 5.90
C TYR A 56 3.68 2.42 6.27
N LEU A 57 3.60 1.17 6.71
CA LEU A 57 2.33 0.48 6.95
C LEU A 57 2.14 0.17 8.43
N GLY A 58 0.94 0.41 8.92
CA GLY A 58 0.47 -0.09 10.18
C GLY A 58 -0.08 -1.51 10.03
N LYS A 59 0.18 -2.36 11.03
CA LYS A 59 -0.44 -3.69 11.16
C LYS A 59 -1.44 -3.68 12.30
N MET A 60 -2.65 -4.15 12.02
CA MET A 60 -3.69 -4.31 13.03
C MET A 60 -4.24 -5.73 12.99
N LYS A 61 -4.26 -6.40 14.15
CA LYS A 61 -4.96 -7.66 14.29
C LYS A 61 -6.46 -7.40 14.44
N LYS A 62 -7.27 -7.96 13.54
CA LYS A 62 -8.74 -7.95 13.64
C LYS A 62 -9.22 -9.39 13.67
N GLN A 63 -9.73 -9.82 14.83
CA GLN A 63 -10.12 -11.20 15.08
C GLN A 63 -8.97 -12.15 14.71
N ASP A 64 -9.16 -13.00 13.71
CA ASP A 64 -8.20 -14.03 13.27
C ASP A 64 -7.38 -13.64 12.03
N ARG A 65 -7.41 -12.36 11.62
CA ARG A 65 -6.63 -11.86 10.48
C ARG A 65 -5.83 -10.60 10.80
N ILE A 66 -4.80 -10.37 9.99
CA ILE A 66 -4.00 -9.13 10.01
C ILE A 66 -4.47 -8.25 8.87
N ASP A 67 -4.89 -7.04 9.21
CA ASP A 67 -5.22 -6.00 8.24
C ASP A 67 -4.15 -4.90 8.28
N TYR A 68 -3.97 -4.23 7.15
CA TYR A 68 -2.93 -3.24 6.89
C TYR A 68 -3.54 -1.89 6.54
N CYS A 69 -2.82 -0.82 6.85
CA CYS A 69 -3.16 0.55 6.47
C CYS A 69 -1.87 1.34 6.25
N ILE A 70 -1.95 2.47 5.53
CA ILE A 70 -0.84 3.42 5.41
C ILE A 70 -1.00 4.51 6.49
N TYR A 71 0.11 4.92 7.11
CA TYR A 71 0.11 6.11 7.98
C TYR A 71 -0.02 7.38 7.13
N LYS A 72 -0.71 8.39 7.65
CA LYS A 72 -1.02 9.60 6.87
C LYS A 72 0.23 10.37 6.45
N ASP A 73 1.20 10.52 7.35
CA ASP A 73 2.51 11.12 7.08
C ASP A 73 3.24 10.41 5.94
N MET A 74 3.25 9.08 5.97
CA MET A 74 3.87 8.26 4.92
C MET A 74 3.12 8.37 3.59
N MET A 75 1.80 8.56 3.62
CA MET A 75 1.03 8.81 2.41
C MET A 75 1.44 10.12 1.72
N GLU A 76 1.71 11.18 2.49
CA GLU A 76 2.19 12.47 1.97
C GLU A 76 3.58 12.35 1.33
N GLU A 77 4.44 11.45 1.83
CA GLU A 77 5.74 11.13 1.21
C GLU A 77 5.61 10.27 -0.05
N VAL A 78 4.67 9.31 -0.05
CA VAL A 78 4.54 8.31 -1.13
C VAL A 78 3.83 8.89 -2.36
N ILE A 79 2.82 9.73 -2.18
CA ILE A 79 2.03 10.26 -3.30
C ILE A 79 2.91 10.94 -4.37
N PRO A 80 3.84 11.84 -4.02
CA PRO A 80 4.76 12.43 -5.00
C PRO A 80 5.56 11.38 -5.79
N ILE A 81 6.07 10.36 -5.09
CA ILE A 81 6.84 9.27 -5.72
C ILE A 81 5.98 8.49 -6.72
N LEU A 82 4.71 8.24 -6.40
CA LEU A 82 3.79 7.56 -7.30
C LEU A 82 3.31 8.47 -8.45
N GLN A 83 3.26 9.79 -8.24
CA GLN A 83 2.93 10.77 -9.29
C GLN A 83 4.00 10.86 -10.37
N GLU A 84 5.26 10.66 -10.02
CA GLU A 84 6.38 10.64 -10.96
C GLU A 84 6.47 9.34 -11.78
N ASP A 85 5.85 8.26 -11.32
CA ASP A 85 5.79 6.99 -12.04
C ASP A 85 4.60 6.99 -13.02
N GLU A 86 4.89 6.97 -14.33
CA GLU A 86 3.88 7.00 -15.40
C GLU A 86 2.75 5.97 -15.23
N LYS A 87 3.03 4.83 -14.56
CA LYS A 87 2.04 3.78 -14.28
C LYS A 87 0.92 4.26 -13.37
N TYR A 88 1.22 5.14 -12.40
CA TYR A 88 0.28 5.59 -11.38
C TYR A 88 -0.08 7.07 -11.52
N ALA A 89 0.75 7.87 -12.20
CA ALA A 89 0.57 9.31 -12.41
C ALA A 89 -0.85 9.69 -12.82
N ARG A 90 -1.46 8.93 -13.75
CA ARG A 90 -2.83 9.18 -14.24
C ARG A 90 -3.89 9.15 -13.14
N PHE A 91 -3.73 8.30 -12.12
CA PHE A 91 -4.67 8.23 -11.01
C PHE A 91 -4.66 9.51 -10.18
N PHE A 92 -3.46 10.09 -9.98
CA PHE A 92 -3.27 11.28 -9.16
C PHE A 92 -3.38 12.59 -9.94
N ALA A 93 -3.29 12.56 -11.28
CA ALA A 93 -3.46 13.73 -12.14
C ALA A 93 -4.92 14.22 -12.18
N VAL A 94 -5.88 13.33 -11.97
CA VAL A 94 -7.28 13.70 -11.77
C VAL A 94 -7.41 14.06 -10.30
N LYS A 95 -7.41 15.36 -9.96
CA LYS A 95 -7.56 15.87 -8.58
C LYS A 95 -8.67 15.10 -7.84
N ILE A 96 -8.29 14.18 -6.96
CA ILE A 96 -9.12 13.69 -5.87
C ILE A 96 -8.46 14.22 -4.60
N LEU A 97 -8.67 15.51 -4.36
CA LEU A 97 -8.62 16.15 -3.05
C LEU A 97 -9.91 16.96 -2.91
#